data_AF-A0A9D4PSL3-F1
#
_entry.id   AF-A0A9D4PSL3-F1
#
_cell.length_a   1.000
_cell.length_b   1.000
_cell.length_c   1.000
_cell.angle_alpha   90.00
_cell.angle_beta   90.00
_cell.angle_gamma   90.00
#
_symmetry.space_group_name_H-M   'P 1'
#
loop_
_entity.id
_entity.type
_entity.pdbx_description
1 polymer ?
#
loop_
_entity_poly.entity_id
_entity_poly.type
_entity_poly.pdbx_seq_one_letter_code
_entity_poly.pdbx_strand_id
1 'polypeptide(L)'
;MDSWCTLRRLREVLRALLPASKNRSKAYKCLRLQKPVRNSLAAQYLLSEARKHQTTEKRLCRAHQELQAKMDTYRTYLASSRKGKELHLQYHARGERSVEESARLVGLGLPKPYDKSQDH
;
A
#
# COMPACT_ATOMS: atom_id res chain seq x y z
N MET A 1 19.20 -26.65 14.86
CA MET A 1 18.46 -25.38 15.01
C MET A 1 19.05 -24.41 14.00
N ASP A 2 18.45 -24.00 12.87
CA ASP A 2 17.03 -23.84 12.54
C ASP A 2 16.77 -23.78 11.01
N SER A 3 17.13 -24.81 10.25
CA SER A 3 16.73 -24.93 8.83
C SER A 3 15.19 -24.95 8.66
N TRP A 4 14.48 -25.35 9.71
CA TRP A 4 13.02 -25.38 9.74
C TRP A 4 12.39 -24.00 10.01
N CYS A 5 13.08 -23.08 10.69
CA CYS A 5 12.57 -21.71 10.91
C CYS A 5 12.67 -20.85 9.65
N THR A 6 13.74 -21.03 8.85
CA THR A 6 13.91 -20.32 7.57
C THR A 6 12.87 -20.77 6.55
N LEU A 7 12.56 -22.06 6.47
CA LEU A 7 11.48 -22.60 5.63
C LEU A 7 10.09 -22.12 6.08
N ARG A 8 9.84 -22.03 7.39
CA ARG A 8 8.58 -21.48 7.92
C ARG A 8 8.41 -20.01 7.55
N ARG A 9 9.49 -19.24 7.61
CA ARG A 9 9.50 -17.80 7.30
C ARG A 9 9.39 -17.54 5.79
N LEU A 10 10.01 -18.36 4.95
CA LEU A 10 9.80 -18.37 3.51
C LEU A 10 8.34 -18.68 3.14
N ARG A 11 7.71 -19.63 3.83
CA ARG A 11 6.30 -19.99 3.62
C ARG A 11 5.35 -18.87 4.03
N GLU A 12 5.64 -18.15 5.11
CA GLU A 12 4.90 -16.95 5.54
C GLU A 12 5.00 -15.82 4.50
N VAL A 13 6.22 -15.56 3.98
CA VAL A 13 6.44 -14.55 2.93
C VAL A 13 5.73 -14.93 1.63
N LEU A 14 5.79 -16.20 1.22
CA LEU A 14 5.05 -16.70 0.05
C LEU A 14 3.53 -16.59 0.22
N ARG A 15 3.02 -16.83 1.43
CA ARG A 15 1.60 -16.70 1.76
C ARG A 15 1.14 -15.24 1.74
N ALA A 16 1.99 -14.31 2.14
CA ALA A 16 1.74 -12.87 2.01
C ALA A 16 1.81 -12.35 0.56
N LEU A 17 2.48 -13.10 -0.33
CA LEU A 17 2.54 -12.83 -1.77
C LEU A 17 1.33 -13.40 -2.53
N LEU A 18 0.61 -14.37 -1.96
CA LEU A 18 -0.62 -14.90 -2.53
C LEU A 18 -1.80 -13.99 -2.16
N PRO A 19 -2.58 -13.51 -3.15
CA PRO A 19 -3.71 -12.64 -2.88
C PRO A 19 -4.81 -13.42 -2.15
N ALA A 20 -5.05 -13.08 -0.89
CA ALA A 20 -6.25 -13.48 -0.17
C ALA A 20 -7.43 -12.63 -0.66
N SER A 21 -8.03 -12.99 -1.80
CA SER A 21 -9.29 -12.38 -2.22
C SER A 21 -10.11 -13.34 -3.09
N LYS A 22 -10.90 -14.17 -2.41
CA LYS A 22 -12.17 -14.66 -2.94
C LYS A 22 -13.23 -13.64 -2.52
N ASN A 23 -13.36 -12.55 -3.26
CA ASN A 23 -14.60 -11.77 -3.33
C ASN A 23 -14.56 -10.90 -4.60
N ARG A 24 -15.17 -11.44 -5.66
CA ARG A 24 -15.43 -10.75 -6.92
C ARG A 24 -16.74 -9.98 -6.78
N SER A 25 -16.65 -8.72 -6.36
CA SER A 25 -17.81 -7.81 -6.42
C SER A 25 -17.36 -6.41 -6.86
N LYS A 26 -17.39 -6.24 -8.19
CA LYS A 26 -17.69 -5.03 -8.98
C LYS A 26 -16.88 -3.74 -8.74
N ALA A 27 -16.49 -3.13 -9.87
CA ALA A 27 -15.97 -1.77 -10.08
C ALA A 27 -14.48 -1.50 -9.77
N TYR A 28 -13.58 -1.93 -10.66
CA TYR A 28 -12.25 -1.34 -10.81
C TYR A 28 -11.95 -0.99 -12.27
N LYS A 29 -12.61 0.03 -12.84
CA LYS A 29 -12.33 0.54 -14.20
C LYS A 29 -11.04 1.39 -14.29
N CYS A 30 -10.11 1.23 -13.36
CA CYS A 30 -8.76 1.80 -13.39
C CYS A 30 -7.69 0.77 -12.98
N LEU A 31 -7.88 -0.51 -13.33
CA LEU A 31 -6.78 -1.47 -13.23
C LEU A 31 -5.92 -1.36 -14.48
N ARG A 32 -5.07 -0.31 -14.53
CA ARG A 32 -3.84 -0.38 -15.33
C ARG A 32 -3.24 -1.74 -15.02
N LEU A 33 -3.04 -2.56 -16.05
CA LEU A 33 -2.37 -3.85 -16.03
C LEU A 33 -1.18 -3.77 -15.05
N GLN A 34 -1.40 -4.12 -13.78
CA GLN A 34 -0.33 -4.01 -12.80
C GLN A 34 0.56 -5.21 -13.13
N LYS A 35 1.68 -4.94 -13.80
CA LYS A 35 2.73 -5.94 -13.98
C LYS A 35 2.93 -6.62 -12.61
N PRO A 36 2.98 -7.96 -12.56
CA PRO A 36 3.09 -8.65 -11.29
C PRO A 36 4.29 -8.08 -10.53
N VAL A 37 4.18 -7.90 -9.20
CA VAL A 37 5.21 -7.23 -8.38
C VAL A 37 6.61 -7.82 -8.61
N ARG A 38 6.66 -9.13 -8.92
CA ARG A 38 7.87 -9.87 -9.30
C ARG A 38 8.60 -9.30 -10.53
N ASN A 39 7.89 -8.66 -11.44
CA ASN A 39 8.42 -8.04 -12.65
C ASN A 39 8.84 -6.58 -12.43
N SER A 40 8.76 -6.07 -11.20
CA SER A 40 9.35 -4.78 -10.88
C SER A 40 10.88 -4.90 -10.87
N LEU A 41 11.57 -3.86 -11.33
CA LEU A 41 13.02 -3.82 -11.34
C LEU A 41 13.60 -3.99 -9.93
N ALA A 42 12.97 -3.36 -8.94
CA ALA A 42 13.33 -3.48 -7.53
C ALA A 42 13.23 -4.93 -7.02
N ALA A 43 12.14 -5.64 -7.36
CA ALA A 43 11.97 -7.03 -6.94
C ALA A 43 12.99 -7.95 -7.62
N GLN A 44 13.28 -7.74 -8.91
CA GLN A 44 14.29 -8.53 -9.63
C GLN A 44 15.71 -8.33 -9.06
N TYR A 45 16.06 -7.08 -8.72
CA TYR A 45 17.33 -6.75 -8.06
C TYR A 45 17.45 -7.41 -6.69
N LEU A 46 16.42 -7.31 -5.84
CA LEU A 46 16.44 -7.95 -4.52
C LEU A 46 16.55 -9.49 -4.63
N LEU A 47 15.89 -10.09 -5.62
CA LEU A 47 15.97 -11.53 -5.87
C LEU A 47 17.35 -11.96 -6.38
N SER A 48 18.00 -11.16 -7.22
CA SER A 48 19.35 -11.48 -7.71
C SER A 48 20.40 -11.35 -6.60
N GLU A 49 20.32 -10.31 -5.77
CA GLU A 49 21.17 -10.16 -4.59
C GLU A 49 20.93 -11.27 -3.57
N ALA A 50 19.68 -11.67 -3.34
CA ALA A 50 19.37 -12.79 -2.43
C ALA A 50 20.03 -14.09 -2.85
N ARG A 51 20.11 -14.36 -4.16
CA ARG A 51 20.80 -15.54 -4.69
C ARG A 51 22.31 -15.47 -4.51
N LYS A 52 22.91 -14.30 -4.69
CA LYS A 52 24.37 -14.09 -4.51
C LYS A 52 24.80 -14.31 -3.06
N HIS A 53 23.99 -13.84 -2.11
CA HIS A 53 24.29 -13.90 -0.67
C HIS A 53 23.70 -15.14 0.04
N GLN A 54 23.29 -16.17 -0.71
CA GLN A 54 22.66 -17.39 -0.16
C GLN A 54 23.67 -18.41 0.38
N THR A 55 24.88 -18.47 -0.19
CA THR A 55 25.88 -19.53 0.10
C THR A 55 27.07 -19.06 0.93
N THR A 56 27.06 -17.81 1.42
CA THR A 56 28.19 -17.22 2.13
C THR A 56 28.16 -17.61 3.61
N GLU A 57 28.68 -18.82 3.92
CA GLU A 57 28.61 -19.47 5.25
C GLU A 57 29.56 -18.90 6.32
N LYS A 58 30.42 -17.92 5.99
CA LYS A 58 31.33 -17.32 6.97
C LYS A 58 30.57 -16.32 7.86
N ARG A 59 29.87 -16.83 8.87
CA ARG A 59 29.45 -16.11 10.09
C ARG A 59 28.59 -14.87 9.80
N LEU A 60 27.36 -15.03 9.28
CA LEU A 60 26.41 -13.95 8.98
C LEU A 60 27.06 -12.76 8.26
N CYS A 61 27.25 -12.88 6.95
CA CYS A 61 27.77 -11.79 6.13
C CYS A 61 26.94 -10.50 6.33
N ARG A 62 27.60 -9.37 6.62
CA ARG A 62 26.98 -8.04 6.75
C ARG A 62 26.07 -7.71 5.56
N ALA A 63 26.48 -8.10 4.35
CA ALA A 63 25.69 -7.89 3.13
C ALA A 63 24.33 -8.61 3.17
N HIS A 64 24.24 -9.77 3.83
CA HIS A 64 22.98 -10.48 4.01
C HIS A 64 22.02 -9.71 4.92
N GLN A 65 22.52 -9.15 6.03
CA GLN A 65 21.72 -8.33 6.94
C GLN A 65 21.24 -7.03 6.26
N GLU A 66 22.12 -6.37 5.51
CA GLU A 66 21.75 -5.20 4.72
C GLU A 66 20.70 -5.53 3.66
N LEU A 67 20.80 -6.70 3.02
CA LEU A 67 19.78 -7.17 2.08
C LEU A 67 18.44 -7.43 2.78
N GLN A 68 18.44 -8.04 3.97
CA GLN A 68 17.23 -8.24 4.75
C GLN A 68 16.55 -6.90 5.08
N ALA A 69 17.30 -5.92 5.56
CA ALA A 69 16.78 -4.58 5.82
C ALA A 69 16.18 -3.92 4.57
N LYS A 70 16.82 -4.08 3.40
CA LYS A 70 16.30 -3.61 2.11
C LYS A 70 15.00 -4.32 1.71
N MET A 71 14.90 -5.63 1.91
CA MET A 71 13.69 -6.40 1.65
C MET A 71 12.52 -5.98 2.55
N ASP A 72 12.77 -5.75 3.83
CA ASP A 72 11.76 -5.28 4.79
C ASP A 72 11.28 -3.86 4.47
N THR A 73 12.19 -3.00 4.03
CA THR A 73 11.87 -1.65 3.54
C THR A 73 10.95 -1.74 2.31
N TYR A 74 11.30 -2.59 1.34
CA TYR A 74 10.50 -2.78 0.14
C TYR A 74 9.11 -3.37 0.44
N ARG A 75 9.02 -4.31 1.38
CA ARG A 75 7.75 -4.86 1.87
C ARG A 75 6.87 -3.76 2.46
N THR A 76 7.44 -2.91 3.31
CA THR A 76 6.73 -1.79 3.94
C THR A 76 6.24 -0.80 2.89
N TYR A 77 7.07 -0.47 1.90
CA TYR A 77 6.69 0.37 0.77
C TYR A 77 5.51 -0.18 -0.03
N LEU A 78 5.48 -1.49 -0.31
CA LEU A 78 4.36 -2.11 -1.03
C LEU A 78 3.07 -2.09 -0.21
N ALA A 79 3.17 -2.35 1.09
CA ALA A 79 2.03 -2.29 2.00
C ALA A 79 1.45 -0.87 2.09
N SER A 80 2.31 0.14 2.29
CA SER A 80 1.90 1.54 2.36
C SER A 80 1.32 2.03 1.03
N SER A 81 1.89 1.62 -0.11
CA SER A 81 1.37 1.97 -1.44
C SER A 81 -0.04 1.41 -1.68
N ARG A 82 -0.34 0.19 -1.20
CA ARG A 82 -1.68 -0.39 -1.29
C ARG A 82 -2.68 0.37 -0.42
N LYS A 83 -2.29 0.66 0.83
CA LYS A 83 -3.10 1.45 1.76
C LYS A 83 -3.34 2.88 1.25
N GLY A 84 -2.33 3.51 0.66
CA GLY A 84 -2.45 4.83 0.04
C GLY A 84 -3.46 4.83 -1.10
N LYS A 85 -3.50 3.78 -1.93
CA LYS A 85 -4.53 3.63 -2.98
C LYS A 85 -5.93 3.45 -2.40
N GLU A 86 -6.06 2.67 -1.33
CA GLU A 86 -7.34 2.49 -0.63
C GLU A 86 -7.87 3.81 -0.07
N LEU A 87 -7.02 4.55 0.66
CA LEU A 87 -7.36 5.87 1.19
C LEU A 87 -7.67 6.87 0.07
N HIS A 88 -6.90 6.86 -1.02
CA HIS A 88 -7.17 7.71 -2.17
C HIS A 88 -8.54 7.38 -2.77
N LEU A 89 -8.91 6.11 -2.94
CA LEU A 89 -10.25 5.75 -3.41
C LEU A 89 -11.35 6.18 -2.44
N GLN A 90 -11.12 6.07 -1.12
CA GLN A 90 -12.10 6.45 -0.10
C GLN A 90 -12.33 7.97 -0.05
N TYR A 91 -11.26 8.77 -0.14
CA TYR A 91 -11.32 10.20 0.15
C TYR A 91 -11.21 11.11 -1.07
N HIS A 92 -10.47 10.72 -2.12
CA HIS A 92 -10.37 11.54 -3.36
C HIS A 92 -11.56 11.38 -4.31
N ALA A 93 -12.32 10.28 -4.23
CA ALA A 93 -13.43 10.05 -5.17
C ALA A 93 -14.62 11.00 -4.98
N ARG A 94 -14.72 11.72 -3.85
CA ARG A 94 -15.83 12.63 -3.56
C ARG A 94 -15.59 14.09 -3.95
N GLY A 95 -14.39 14.46 -4.40
CA GLY A 95 -14.04 15.86 -4.67
C GLY A 95 -14.03 16.73 -3.40
N GLU A 96 -13.97 18.05 -3.57
CA GLU A 96 -14.16 19.00 -2.47
C GLU A 96 -15.63 19.02 -2.05
N ARG A 97 -15.89 18.97 -0.74
CA ARG A 97 -17.25 19.05 -0.19
C ARG A 97 -17.78 20.48 -0.36
N SER A 98 -19.09 20.65 -0.50
CA SER A 98 -19.67 22.00 -0.57
C SER A 98 -19.46 22.75 0.75
N VAL A 99 -19.57 24.08 0.71
CA VAL A 99 -19.47 24.94 1.89
C VAL A 99 -20.53 24.56 2.94
N GLU A 100 -21.74 24.20 2.49
CA GLU A 100 -22.85 23.75 3.36
C GLU A 100 -22.61 22.40 4.01
N GLU A 101 -22.01 21.46 3.28
CA GLU A 101 -21.67 20.14 3.84
C GLU A 101 -20.52 20.28 4.86
N SER A 102 -19.54 21.13 4.55
CA SER A 102 -18.39 21.40 5.41
C SER A 102 -18.79 22.10 6.72
N ALA A 103 -19.66 23.12 6.65
CA ALA A 103 -20.16 23.81 7.84
C ALA A 103 -20.93 22.86 8.78
N ARG A 104 -21.76 21.97 8.22
CA ARG A 104 -22.54 21.00 9.01
C ARG A 104 -21.66 19.99 9.77
N LEU A 105 -20.52 19.59 9.23
CA LEU A 105 -19.60 18.65 9.90
C LEU A 105 -19.03 19.21 11.21
N VAL A 106 -18.83 20.53 11.26
CA VAL A 106 -18.30 21.24 12.43
C VAL A 106 -19.40 21.84 13.31
N GLY A 107 -20.67 21.53 13.03
CA GLY A 107 -21.82 22.03 13.79
C GLY A 107 -22.19 23.49 13.48
N LEU A 108 -21.73 24.03 12.35
CA LEU A 108 -22.04 25.38 11.90
C LEU A 108 -23.15 25.38 10.84
N GLY A 109 -24.00 26.40 10.86
CA GLY A 109 -25.02 26.66 9.85
C GLY A 109 -24.61 27.81 8.94
N LEU A 110 -25.04 27.79 7.67
CA LEU A 110 -24.83 28.94 6.79
C LEU A 110 -25.89 30.03 7.08
N PRO A 111 -25.49 31.31 7.04
CA PRO A 111 -26.44 32.41 7.09
C PRO A 111 -27.32 32.41 5.84
N LYS A 112 -28.54 32.96 5.96
CA LYS A 112 -29.43 33.14 4.80
C LYS A 112 -28.77 34.10 3.80
N PRO A 113 -28.80 33.80 2.50
CA PRO A 113 -28.33 34.74 1.48
C PRO A 113 -29.12 36.04 1.58
N TYR A 114 -28.42 37.17 1.43
CA TYR A 114 -29.03 38.49 1.50
C TYR A 114 -29.97 38.72 0.30
N ASP A 115 -31.21 39.09 0.58
CA ASP A 115 -32.22 39.43 -0.42
C ASP A 115 -32.61 40.90 -0.26
N LYS A 116 -32.35 41.70 -1.29
CA LYS A 116 -32.61 43.16 -1.32
C LYS A 116 -34.09 43.51 -1.43
N SER A 117 -34.97 42.55 -1.69
CA SER A 117 -36.40 42.78 -1.92
C SER A 117 -37.25 42.90 -0.64
N GLN A 118 -36.67 42.65 0.54
CA GLN A 118 -37.38 42.73 1.83
C GLN A 118 -37.20 44.08 2.56
N ASP A 119 -36.37 44.98 2.02
CA ASP A 119 -36.10 46.32 2.57
C ASP A 119 -36.98 47.38 1.86
N HIS A 120 -38.32 47.25 1.99
CA HIS A 120 -39.29 48.26 1.55
C HIS A 120 -39.89 49.03 2.73
#